data_AF-A0A227IRC4-F1
#
_entry.id   AF-A0A227IRC4-F1
#
_cell.length_a   1.000
_cell.length_b   1.000
_cell.length_c   1.000
_cell.angle_alpha   90.00
_cell.angle_beta   90.00
_cell.angle_gamma   90.00
#
_symmetry.space_group_name_H-M   'P 1'
#
loop_
_entity.id
_entity.type
_entity.pdbx_description
1 polymer ?
#
loop_
_entity_poly.entity_id
_entity_poly.type
_entity_poly.pdbx_seq_one_letter_code
_entity_poly.pdbx_strand_id
1 'polypeptide(L)' 'MYKPGIVKFALNVWPPFWGAGIKILHISEDFRTVKVRLKLRWWNKNANRTQYGGSIFSLTDPIYSLMLMGILREEYYVWD' A
#
# COMPACT_ATOMS: atom_id res chain seq x y z
N MET A 1 2.01 -7.34 -17.81
CA MET A 1 1.92 -8.43 -16.81
C MET A 1 2.36 -7.98 -15.40
N TYR A 2 1.41 -7.54 -14.56
CA TYR A 2 1.68 -7.16 -13.16
C TYR A 2 2.14 -8.39 -12.35
N LYS A 3 3.42 -8.42 -11.95
CA LYS A 3 3.95 -9.46 -11.06
C LYS A 3 3.90 -8.96 -9.61
N PRO A 4 3.23 -9.69 -8.68
CA PRO A 4 3.11 -9.28 -7.29
C PRO A 4 4.44 -8.92 -6.61
N GLY A 5 5.51 -9.66 -6.91
CA GLY A 5 6.84 -9.40 -6.35
C GLY A 5 7.45 -8.06 -6.77
N ILE A 6 7.32 -7.68 -8.04
CA ILE A 6 7.82 -6.41 -8.58
C ILE A 6 7.03 -5.25 -7.97
N VAL A 7 5.70 -5.38 -7.95
CA VAL A 7 4.80 -4.38 -7.38
C VAL A 7 5.09 -4.15 -5.88
N LYS A 8 5.23 -5.24 -5.12
CA LYS A 8 5.61 -5.18 -3.70
C LYS A 8 6.95 -4.47 -3.51
N PHE A 9 7.94 -4.73 -4.35
CA PHE A 9 9.25 -4.07 -4.25
C PHE A 9 9.12 -2.58 -4.53
N ALA A 10 8.49 -2.19 -5.64
CA ALA A 10 8.30 -0.80 -6.03
C ALA A 10 7.59 0.01 -4.95
N LEU A 11 6.46 -0.47 -4.42
CA LEU A 11 5.70 0.23 -3.38
C LEU A 11 6.43 0.30 -2.03
N ASN A 12 7.27 -0.69 -1.70
CA ASN A 12 8.07 -0.64 -0.47
C ASN A 12 9.26 0.32 -0.56
N VAL A 13 9.73 0.65 -1.77
CA VAL A 13 10.80 1.63 -2.02
C VAL A 13 10.23 3.04 -2.25
N TRP A 14 8.94 3.15 -2.59
CA TRP A 14 8.28 4.41 -2.86
C TRP A 14 8.31 5.36 -1.63
N PRO A 15 8.87 6.58 -1.76
CA PRO A 15 9.10 7.48 -0.62
C PRO A 15 7.85 7.79 0.23
N PRO A 16 6.64 7.98 -0.32
CA PRO A 16 5.44 8.19 0.48
C PRO A 16 5.12 7.05 1.46
N PHE A 17 5.18 5.80 0.99
CA PHE A 17 4.95 4.62 1.84
C PHE A 17 6.03 4.48 2.90
N TRP A 18 7.29 4.63 2.48
CA TRP A 18 8.42 4.57 3.40
C TRP A 18 8.34 5.66 4.48
N GLY A 19 8.04 6.90 4.09
CA GLY A 19 7.90 8.05 4.98
C GLY A 19 6.75 7.90 5.97
N ALA A 20 5.59 7.40 5.52
CA ALA A 20 4.45 7.09 6.38
C ALA A 20 4.70 5.88 7.31
N GLY A 21 5.74 5.07 7.05
CA GLY A 21 6.04 3.85 7.80
C GLY A 21 5.18 2.65 7.38
N ILE A 22 4.64 2.70 6.15
CA ILE A 22 3.85 1.66 5.52
C ILE A 22 4.80 0.63 4.88
N LYS A 23 4.49 -0.66 5.05
CA LYS A 23 5.23 -1.77 4.43
C LYS A 23 4.28 -2.87 3.95
N ILE A 24 4.35 -3.20 2.68
CA ILE A 24 3.65 -4.36 2.11
C ILE A 24 4.39 -5.63 2.50
N LEU A 25 3.70 -6.50 3.24
CA LEU A 25 4.22 -7.80 3.67
C LEU A 25 3.99 -8.88 2.61
N HIS A 26 2.81 -8.89 1.99
CA HIS A 26 2.42 -9.90 1.02
C HIS A 26 1.38 -9.36 0.03
N ILE A 27 1.47 -9.81 -1.22
CA ILE A 27 0.47 -9.63 -2.27
C ILE A 27 0.22 -11.03 -2.84
N SER A 28 -1.03 -11.47 -2.91
CA SER A 28 -1.40 -12.75 -3.51
C SER A 28 -1.22 -12.74 -5.03
N GLU A 29 -1.08 -13.90 -5.65
CA GLU A 29 -0.87 -14.01 -7.11
C GLU A 29 -2.05 -13.50 -7.94
N ASP A 30 -3.26 -13.60 -7.38
CA ASP A 30 -4.52 -13.12 -7.94
C ASP A 30 -4.83 -11.66 -7.59
N PHE A 31 -3.96 -10.97 -6.84
CA PHE A 31 -4.13 -9.60 -6.34
C PHE A 31 -5.39 -9.38 -5.48
N ARG A 32 -6.08 -10.44 -5.03
CA ARG A 32 -7.28 -10.32 -4.18
C ARG A 32 -6.97 -10.14 -2.70
N THR A 33 -5.73 -10.40 -2.28
CA THR A 33 -5.29 -10.21 -0.91
C THR A 33 -3.97 -9.45 -0.85
N VAL A 34 -3.97 -8.35 -0.10
CA VAL A 34 -2.75 -7.61 0.23
C VAL A 34 -2.64 -7.48 1.75
N LYS A 35 -1.50 -7.91 2.31
CA LYS A 35 -1.18 -7.73 3.73
C LYS A 35 -0.20 -6.59 3.89
N VAL A 36 -0.60 -5.56 4.62
CA VAL A 36 0.21 -4.36 4.87
C VAL A 36 0.37 -4.12 6.36
N ARG A 37 1.49 -3.51 6.73
CA ARG A 37 1.80 -3.10 8.09
C ARG A 37 2.06 -1.60 8.10
N LEU A 38 1.41 -0.90 9.02
CA LEU A 38 1.78 0.45 9.42
C LEU A 38 2.56 0.37 10.73
N LYS A 39 3.84 0.74 10.70
CA LYS A 39 4.66 0.76 11.92
C LYS A 39 4.53 2.12 12.59
N LEU A 40 4.12 2.14 13.85
CA LEU A 40 4.18 3.36 14.66
C LEU A 40 5.64 3.77 14.88
N ARG A 41 5.93 5.03 14.57
CA ARG A 41 7.24 5.67 14.65
C ARG A 41 7.05 7.04 15.29
N TRP A 42 8.13 7.69 15.70
CA TRP A 42 8.00 8.98 16.39
C TRP A 42 7.45 10.10 15.48
N TRP A 43 7.69 10.02 14.17
CA TRP A 43 7.26 11.02 13.18
C TRP A 43 5.89 10.79 12.55
N ASN A 44 5.25 9.64 12.76
CA ASN A 44 3.90 9.35 12.24
C ASN A 44 2.85 9.25 13.37
N LYS A 45 3.13 9.93 14.49
CA LYS A 45 2.21 10.10 15.62
C LYS A 45 1.28 11.30 15.40
N ASN A 46 0.06 11.20 15.90
CA ASN A 46 -0.82 12.36 16.06
C ASN A 46 -0.55 13.12 17.37
N ALA A 47 -1.33 14.17 17.63
CA ALA A 47 -1.25 14.97 18.86
C ALA A 47 -1.43 14.13 20.15
N ASN A 48 -2.18 13.04 20.09
CA ASN A 48 -2.44 12.12 21.19
C ASN A 48 -1.39 11.00 21.32
N ARG A 49 -0.27 11.10 20.58
CA ARG A 49 0.83 10.12 20.58
C ARG A 49 0.46 8.72 20.09
N THR A 50 -0.65 8.59 19.36
CA THR A 50 -1.07 7.35 18.68
C THR A 50 -0.88 7.47 17.17
N GLN A 51 -1.23 6.45 16.41
CA GLN A 51 -1.05 6.44 14.96
C GLN A 51 -1.80 7.60 14.29
N TYR A 52 -1.13 8.35 13.43
CA TYR A 52 -1.77 9.40 12.65
C TYR A 52 -2.83 8.82 11.70
N GLY A 53 -4.04 9.37 11.74
CA GLY A 53 -5.19 8.87 10.97
C GLY A 53 -4.97 8.94 9.46
N GLY A 54 -4.30 9.98 8.95
CA GLY A 54 -3.94 10.06 7.54
C GLY A 54 -3.02 8.92 7.11
N SER A 55 -2.08 8.49 7.95
CA SER A 55 -1.24 7.32 7.65
C SER A 55 -2.02 6.01 7.65
N ILE A 56 -3.10 5.91 8.43
CA ILE A 56 -4.02 4.75 8.39
C ILE A 56 -4.80 4.77 7.08
N PHE A 57 -5.32 5.93 6.67
CA PHE A 57 -6.03 6.07 5.40
C PHE A 57 -5.14 5.77 4.19
N SER A 58 -3.86 6.16 4.22
CA SER A 58 -2.91 5.82 3.17
C SER A 58 -2.63 4.31 3.03
N LEU A 59 -3.10 3.46 3.96
CA LEU A 59 -3.08 2.01 3.80
C LEU A 59 -4.13 1.51 2.82
N THR A 60 -5.22 2.23 2.63
CA THR A 60 -6.34 1.77 1.81
C THR A 60 -6.25 2.31 0.39
N ASP A 61 -5.96 3.61 0.28
CA ASP A 61 -6.10 4.43 -0.93
C ASP A 61 -5.40 3.81 -2.16
N PRO A 62 -4.05 3.80 -2.25
CA PRO A 62 -3.36 3.23 -3.41
C PRO A 62 -3.38 1.70 -3.45
N ILE A 63 -3.79 1.02 -2.37
CA ILE A 63 -3.77 -0.44 -2.32
C ILE A 63 -4.96 -1.03 -3.06
N TYR A 64 -6.15 -0.45 -2.92
CA TYR A 64 -7.32 -0.95 -3.64
C TYR A 64 -7.18 -0.74 -5.14
N SER A 65 -6.73 0.44 -5.56
CA SER A 65 -6.47 0.73 -6.97
C SER A 65 -5.40 -0.19 -7.55
N LEU A 66 -4.31 -0.47 -6.81
CA LEU A 66 -3.33 -1.47 -7.19
C LEU A 66 -3.93 -2.88 -7.35
N MET A 67 -4.76 -3.31 -6.39
CA MET A 67 -5.41 -4.62 -6.46
C MET A 67 -6.27 -4.73 -7.72
N LEU A 68 -7.05 -3.69 -8.02
CA LEU A 68 -7.88 -3.62 -9.22
C LEU A 68 -7.06 -3.63 -10.52
N MET A 69 -5.92 -2.90 -10.57
CA MET A 69 -4.99 -2.97 -11.70
C MET A 69 -4.48 -4.39 -11.93
N GLY A 70 -4.21 -5.15 -10.86
CA GLY A 70 -3.77 -6.55 -10.94
C GLY A 70 -4.87 -7.54 -11.33
N ILE A 71 -6.11 -7.28 -10.90
CA ILE A 71 -7.29 -8.13 -11.18
C ILE A 71 -7.80 -7.91 -12.60
N LEU A 72 -8.01 -6.66 -13.01
CA LEU A 72 -8.60 -6.28 -14.29
C LEU A 72 -7.58 -6.21 -15.44
N ARG A 73 -6.29 -6.08 -15.11
CA ARG A 73 -5.17 -6.15 -16.05
C ARG A 73 -5.32 -5.17 -17.22
N GLU A 74 -5.13 -5.66 -18.44
CA GLU A 74 -5.03 -4.84 -19.66
C GLU A 74 -6.40 -4.52 -20.28
N GLU A 75 -7.48 -5.08 -19.72
CA GLU A 75 -8.84 -4.85 -20.20
C GLU A 75 -9.42 -3.52 -19.70
N TYR A 76 -8.85 -2.94 -18.63
CA TYR A 76 -9.36 -1.73 -17.99
C TYR A 76 -8.25 -0.76 -17.59
N TYR A 77 -8.56 0.53 -17.70
CA TYR A 77 -7.78 1.57 -17.06
C TYR A 77 -8.31 1.80 -15.65
N VAL A 78 -7.47 1.52 -14.66
CA VAL A 78 -7.76 1.77 -13.25
C VAL A 78 -6.96 3.00 -12.81
N TRP A 79 -7.62 3.93 -12.14
CA TRP A 79 -7.04 5.17 -11.64
C TRP A 79 -7.35 5.32 -10.15
N ASP A 80 -6.40 5.89 -9.42
CA ASP A 80 -6.49 6.27 -8.01
C ASP A 80 -6.47 7.81 -7.91
#